data_AF-A0A417V801-F1
#
_entry.id   AF-A0A417V801-F1
#
_cell.length_a   1.000
_cell.length_b   1.000
_cell.length_c   1.000
_cell.angle_alpha   90.00
_cell.angle_beta   90.00
_cell.angle_gamma   90.00
#
_symmetry.space_group_name_H-M   'P 1'
#
loop_
_entity.id
_entity.type
_entity.pdbx_description
1 polymer ?
#
loop_
_entity_poly.entity_id
_entity_poly.type
_entity_poly.pdbx_seq_one_letter_code
_entity_poly.pdbx_strand_id
1 'polypeptide(L)' 'MAKIRQKLAKVYIHSQDNGNDFGIIDHLAEVGYDVDFEVVDNGVGNKVISCEIYDAGGKKDNDQK' A
#
# COMPACT_ATOMS: atom_id res chain seq x y z
N MET A 1 3.28 -7.92 24.12
CA MET A 1 4.49 -7.59 23.36
C MET A 1 4.05 -6.91 22.08
N ALA A 2 4.38 -5.64 21.86
CA ALA A 2 4.07 -4.98 20.60
C ALA A 2 4.90 -5.64 19.48
N LYS A 3 4.25 -6.08 18.41
CA LYS A 3 4.93 -6.67 17.25
C LYS A 3 5.35 -5.52 16.35
N ILE A 4 6.66 -5.32 16.18
CA ILE A 4 7.21 -4.31 15.27
C ILE A 4 6.99 -4.81 13.84
N ARG A 5 6.24 -4.05 13.03
CA ARG A 5 6.06 -4.31 11.59
C ARG A 5 7.29 -3.82 10.84
N GLN A 6 7.84 -4.63 9.93
CA GLN A 6 8.94 -4.21 9.08
C GLN A 6 8.37 -3.43 7.89
N LYS A 7 8.60 -2.12 7.84
CA LYS A 7 8.17 -1.27 6.72
C LYS A 7 9.02 -1.57 5.48
N LEU A 8 8.37 -1.80 4.35
CA LEU A 8 9.00 -2.05 3.05
C LEU A 8 8.97 -0.79 2.17
N ALA A 9 7.84 -0.11 2.11
CA ALA A 9 7.67 1.07 1.26
C ALA A 9 6.60 2.04 1.78
N LYS A 10 6.67 3.28 1.30
CA LYS A 10 5.57 4.26 1.33
C LYS A 10 5.38 4.80 -0.07
N VAL A 11 4.15 4.74 -0.58
CA VAL A 11 3.80 5.09 -1.95
C VAL A 11 2.61 6.05 -1.94
N TYR A 12 2.65 7.04 -2.82
CA TYR A 12 1.51 7.93 -3.09
C TYR A 12 0.89 7.55 -4.42
N ILE A 13 -0.37 7.12 -4.42
CA ILE A 13 -1.10 6.79 -5.64
C ILE A 13 -1.91 8.02 -6.04
N HIS A 14 -1.56 8.56 -7.20
CA HIS A 14 -2.26 9.66 -7.84
C HIS A 14 -3.19 9.07 -8.90
N SER A 15 -4.49 9.06 -8.60
CA SER A 15 -5.51 8.72 -9.59
C SER A 15 -6.33 9.94 -9.96
N GLN A 16 -6.76 10.02 -11.22
CA GLN A 16 -7.66 11.07 -11.70
C GLN A 16 -9.08 10.92 -11.12
N ASP A 17 -9.35 9.78 -10.47
CA ASP A 17 -10.65 9.39 -9.91
C ASP A 17 -10.68 9.57 -8.37
N ASN A 18 -10.13 10.69 -7.88
CA ASN A 18 -10.23 11.13 -6.48
C ASN A 18 -9.83 10.10 -5.40
N GLY A 19 -8.73 9.36 -5.62
CA GLY A 19 -8.23 8.40 -4.64
C GLY A 19 -8.73 6.97 -4.85
N ASN A 20 -9.02 6.61 -6.10
CA ASN A 20 -9.13 5.22 -6.54
C ASN A 20 -7.73 4.58 -6.69
N ASP A 21 -7.50 3.40 -6.12
CA ASP A 21 -6.24 2.66 -6.17
C ASP A 21 -6.20 1.61 -7.29
N PHE A 22 -7.26 1.48 -8.10
CA PHE A 22 -7.36 0.48 -9.17
C PHE A 22 -7.22 -0.98 -8.69
N GLY A 23 -7.54 -1.26 -7.42
CA GLY A 23 -7.40 -2.59 -6.81
C GLY A 23 -5.96 -2.98 -6.44
N ILE A 24 -5.03 -2.03 -6.46
CA ILE A 24 -3.63 -2.27 -6.07
C ILE A 24 -3.53 -2.68 -4.61
N ILE A 25 -4.30 -2.06 -3.71
CA ILE A 25 -4.25 -2.36 -2.27
C ILE A 25 -4.75 -3.79 -2.02
N ASP A 26 -5.88 -4.14 -2.62
CA ASP A 26 -6.46 -5.49 -2.52
C ASP A 26 -5.48 -6.54 -3.04
N HIS A 27 -4.83 -6.28 -4.19
CA HIS A 27 -3.84 -7.19 -4.74
C HIS A 27 -2.61 -7.34 -3.83
N LEU A 28 -2.11 -6.25 -3.25
CA LEU A 28 -0.98 -6.31 -2.31
C LEU A 28 -1.31 -7.13 -1.06
N ALA A 29 -2.52 -6.99 -0.52
CA ALA A 29 -3.01 -7.81 0.59
C ALA A 29 -3.15 -9.28 0.19
N GLU A 30 -3.66 -9.57 -1.02
CA GLU A 30 -3.82 -10.93 -1.55
C GLU A 30 -2.47 -11.66 -1.70
N VAL A 31 -1.45 -10.98 -2.22
CA VAL A 31 -0.10 -11.56 -2.38
C VAL A 31 0.71 -11.62 -1.09
N GLY A 32 0.11 -11.22 0.05
CA GLY A 32 0.69 -11.41 1.38
C GLY A 32 1.52 -10.24 1.89
N TYR A 33 1.29 -9.02 1.41
CA TYR A 33 1.78 -7.81 2.06
C TYR A 33 0.78 -7.31 3.10
N ASP A 34 1.30 -6.66 4.12
CA ASP A 34 0.51 -6.00 5.13
C ASP A 34 0.46 -4.51 4.79
N VAL A 35 -0.71 -3.98 4.48
CA VAL A 35 -0.86 -2.66 3.86
C VAL A 35 -1.76 -1.77 4.71
N ASP A 36 -1.24 -0.62 5.11
CA ASP A 36 -2.05 0.48 5.66
C ASP A 36 -2.25 1.53 4.56
N PHE A 37 -3.45 2.09 4.46
CA PHE A 37 -3.69 3.16 3.50
C PHE A 37 -4.66 4.20 4.06
N GLU A 38 -4.52 5.42 3.56
CA GLU A 38 -5.40 6.54 3.84
C GLU A 38 -5.60 7.36 2.56
N VAL A 39 -6.80 7.91 2.38
CA VAL A 39 -7.09 8.86 1.31
C VAL A 39 -6.92 10.27 1.90
N VAL A 40 -5.94 11.00 1.39
CA VAL A 40 -5.58 12.34 1.87
C VAL A 40 -5.80 13.39 0.79
N ASP A 41 -6.20 14.58 1.20
CA ASP A 41 -6.23 15.74 0.30
C ASP A 41 -4.80 16.24 0.07
N ASN A 42 -4.42 16.47 -1.18
CA ASN A 42 -3.07 16.90 -1.53
C ASN A 42 -2.88 18.42 -1.51
N GLY A 43 -3.88 19.19 -1.07
CA GLY A 43 -3.84 20.65 -0.97
C GLY A 43 -4.03 21.39 -2.30
N VAL A 44 -4.19 20.68 -3.42
CA VAL A 44 -4.47 21.27 -4.74
C VAL A 44 -5.84 20.85 -5.30
N GLY A 45 -6.75 20.42 -4.42
CA GLY A 45 -8.12 20.03 -4.77
C GLY A 45 -8.24 18.61 -5.34
N ASN A 46 -7.21 17.77 -5.18
CA ASN A 46 -7.23 16.37 -5.56
C ASN A 46 -6.98 15.48 -4.34
N LYS A 47 -7.58 14.28 -4.35
CA LYS A 47 -7.31 13.25 -3.36
C LYS A 47 -6.24 12.29 -3.86
N VAL A 48 -5.34 11.91 -2.97
CA VAL A 48 -4.28 10.92 -3.23
C VAL A 48 -4.34 9.84 -2.16
N ILE A 49 -3.89 8.64 -2.49
CA ILE A 49 -3.83 7.55 -1.52
C ILE A 49 -2.40 7.47 -1.00
N SER A 50 -2.23 7.67 0.30
CA SER A 50 -0.98 7.38 1.01
C SER A 50 -1.04 5.93 1.47
N CYS A 51 -0.18 5.11 0.89
CA CYS A 51 -0.12 3.67 1.12
C CYS A 51 1.23 3.33 1.77
N GLU A 52 1.18 2.61 2.89
CA GLU A 52 2.34 2.08 3.59
C GLU A 52 2.32 0.55 3.53
N ILE A 53 3.40 -0.02 3.00
CA ILE A 53 3.52 -1.45 2.76
C ILE A 53 4.52 -2.02 3.76
N TYR A 54 4.11 -3.08 4.44
CA TYR A 54 4.86 -3.79 5.46
C TYR A 54 5.02 -5.25 5.07
N ASP A 55 6.09 -5.86 5.57
CA ASP A 55 6.30 -7.30 5.48
C ASP A 55 5.31 -8.01 6.41
N ALA A 56 4.40 -8.82 5.86
CA ALA A 56 3.48 -9.63 6.65
C ALA A 56 4.16 -10.88 7.24
N GLY A 57 5.42 -11.15 6.87
CA GLY A 57 6.14 -12.37 7.24
C GLY A 57 5.67 -13.60 6.44
N GLY A 58 5.02 -13.38 5.30
CA GLY A 58 4.63 -14.42 4.32
C GLY A 58 5.81 -14.82 3.43
N LYS A 59 5.78 -16.07 2.94
CA LYS A 59 6.87 -16.73 2.23
C LYS A 59 7.33 -15.92 1.00
N LYS A 60 8.59 -15.47 1.00
CA LYS A 60 9.26 -14.86 -0.15
C LYS A 60 9.59 -15.92 -1.19
N ASP A 61 8.62 -16.30 -2.00
CA ASP A 61 8.87 -17.01 -3.27
C ASP A 61 8.96 -15.95 -4.39
N ASN A 62 9.99 -15.10 -4.34
CA ASN A 62 10.32 -14.22 -5.45
C ASN A 62 11.24 -14.97 -6.43
N ASP A 63 10.71 -15.99 -7.10
CA ASP A 63 11.33 -16.62 -8.27
C ASP A 63 10.88 -15.82 -9.50
N GLN A 64 11.51 -14.66 -9.72
CA GLN A 64 11.49 -14.06 -11.06
C GLN A 64 12.32 -14.99 -11.96
N LYS A 65 11.63 -15.89 -12.66
CA LYS A 65 12.20 -16.83 -13.63
C LYS A 65 12.04 -16.33 -15.05
#